data_AF-A0A0S3SCS5-F1
#
_entry.id   AF-A0A0S3SCS5-F1
#
_cell.length_a   1.000
_cell.length_b   1.000
_cell.length_c   1.000
_cell.angle_alpha   90.00
_cell.angle_beta   90.00
_cell.angle_gamma   90.00
#
_symmetry.space_group_name_H-M   'P 1'
#
loop_
_entity.id
_entity.type
_entity.pdbx_description
1 polymer ?
#
loop_
_entity_poly.entity_id
_entity_poly.type
_entity_poly.pdbx_seq_one_letter_code
_entity_poly.pdbx_strand_id
1 'polypeptide(L)' 'MGYCEWNSCLESISLGVPMATWPMHSDQLRNAILVTEVLKVGLVVKDWSQRKSLVSASIVENGVRRLMERREGDEMRES' A
#
# COMPACT_ATOMS: atom_id res chain seq x y z
N MET A 1 2.95 11.71 14.49
CA MET A 1 2.81 10.23 14.37
C MET A 1 3.67 9.76 13.20
N GLY A 2 5.01 9.89 13.26
CA GLY A 2 5.86 9.71 12.06
C GLY A 2 6.78 8.48 12.08
N TYR A 3 7.27 8.08 13.26
CA TYR A 3 8.29 7.02 13.35
C TYR A 3 7.71 5.60 13.30
N CYS A 4 6.54 5.38 13.90
CA CYS A 4 5.96 4.03 13.96
C CYS A 4 5.49 3.55 12.58
N GLU A 5 4.78 4.40 11.81
CA GLU A 5 4.32 4.04 10.45
C GLU A 5 5.48 3.80 9.49
N TRP A 6 6.52 4.62 9.56
CA TRP A 6 7.72 4.40 8.75
C TRP A 6 8.44 3.11 9.11
N ASN A 7 8.58 2.81 10.41
CA ASN A 7 9.19 1.56 10.86
C ASN A 7 8.38 0.34 10.41
N SER A 8 7.05 0.38 10.52
CA SER A 8 6.18 -0.71 10.03
C SER A 8 6.27 -0.89 8.52
N CYS A 9 6.36 0.20 7.75
CA CYS A 9 6.59 0.12 6.30
C CYS A 9 7.95 -0.56 6.00
N LEU A 10 9.02 -0.16 6.68
CA LEU A 10 10.34 -0.75 6.50
C LEU A 10 10.37 -2.23 6.90
N GLU A 11 9.68 -2.61 7.97
CA GLU A 11 9.58 -4.00 8.40
C GLU A 11 8.86 -4.85 7.35
N SER A 12 7.74 -4.38 6.79
CA SER A 12 7.03 -5.08 5.71
C SER A 12 7.89 -5.26 4.46
N ILE A 13 8.60 -4.20 4.06
CA ILE A 13 9.52 -4.24 2.91
C ILE A 13 10.65 -5.26 3.17
N SER A 14 11.23 -5.24 4.37
CA SER A 14 12.32 -6.16 4.73
C SER A 14 11.89 -7.62 4.77
N LEU A 15 10.61 -7.88 5.05
CA LEU A 15 10.04 -9.23 5.06
C LEU A 15 9.49 -9.67 3.69
N GLY A 16 9.61 -8.85 2.64
CA GLY A 16 9.04 -9.15 1.31
C GLY A 16 7.52 -9.22 1.33
N VAL A 17 6.87 -8.56 2.30
CA VAL A 17 5.41 -8.55 2.42
C VAL A 17 4.88 -7.35 1.63
N PRO A 18 4.10 -7.59 0.55
CA PRO A 18 3.57 -6.52 -0.27
C PRO A 18 2.53 -5.72 0.50
N MET A 19 2.45 -4.41 0.23
CA MET A 19 1.60 -3.52 1.02
C MET A 19 0.44 -2.91 0.22
N ALA A 20 -0.73 -2.90 0.85
CA ALA A 20 -1.88 -2.14 0.39
C ALA A 20 -1.86 -0.75 1.06
N THR A 21 -1.60 0.29 0.28
CA THR A 21 -1.45 1.67 0.78
C THR A 21 -2.77 2.42 0.74
N TRP A 22 -3.04 3.15 1.83
CA TRP A 22 -4.22 4.00 1.99
C TRP A 22 -3.83 5.26 2.79
N PRO A 23 -3.31 6.31 2.12
CA PRO A 23 -2.88 7.52 2.80
C PRO A 23 -4.07 8.36 3.28
N MET A 24 -4.18 8.54 4.60
CA MET A 24 -5.15 9.43 5.25
C MET A 24 -4.52 10.75 5.72
N HIS A 25 -3.21 10.77 5.95
CA HIS A 25 -2.44 11.95 6.35
C HIS A 25 -1.30 12.26 5.37
N SER A 26 -0.83 13.52 5.34
CA SER A 26 0.22 13.98 4.42
C SER A 26 1.53 13.21 4.57
N ASP A 27 1.82 12.73 5.77
CA ASP A 27 3.06 12.01 6.07
C ASP A 27 3.03 10.59 5.49
N GLN A 28 1.84 9.98 5.42
CA GLN A 28 1.61 8.66 4.80
C GLN A 28 1.69 8.71 3.27
N LEU A 29 1.48 9.89 2.67
CA LEU A 29 1.54 10.04 1.21
C LEU A 29 2.93 9.71 0.66
N ARG A 30 3.99 10.16 1.34
CA ARG A 30 5.37 9.88 0.91
C ARG A 30 5.68 8.39 1.00
N ASN A 31 5.21 7.73 2.05
CA ASN A 31 5.38 6.29 2.22
C ASN A 31 4.59 5.53 1.13
N ALA A 32 3.37 5.95 0.83
CA ALA A 32 2.56 5.35 -0.24
C ALA A 32 3.27 5.45 -1.59
N ILE A 33 3.77 6.64 -1.96
CA ILE A 33 4.51 6.85 -3.22
C ILE A 33 5.79 5.99 -3.26
N LEU A 34 6.55 5.95 -2.16
CA LEU A 34 7.76 5.12 -2.11
C LEU A 34 7.44 3.65 -2.38
N VAL A 35 6.39 3.13 -1.75
CA VAL A 35 6.00 1.72 -1.83
C VAL A 35 5.47 1.36 -3.21
N THR A 36 4.63 2.22 -3.80
CA THR A 36 3.90 1.89 -5.03
C THR A 36 4.64 2.32 -6.29
N GLU A 37 5.23 3.52 -6.30
CA GLU A 37 5.85 4.08 -7.51
C GLU A 37 7.35 3.81 -7.60
N VAL A 38 8.05 3.85 -6.45
CA VAL A 38 9.52 3.73 -6.42
C VAL A 38 9.96 2.29 -6.27
N LEU A 39 9.51 1.62 -5.21
CA LEU A 39 9.88 0.24 -4.89
C LEU A 39 9.00 -0.78 -5.62
N LYS A 40 7.78 -0.40 -6.01
CA LYS A 40 6.79 -1.27 -6.68
C LYS A 40 6.46 -2.55 -5.89
N VAL A 41 6.52 -2.48 -4.56
CA VAL A 41 6.22 -3.58 -3.63
C VAL A 41 4.84 -3.42 -2.98
N GLY A 42 3.94 -2.71 -3.63
CA GLY A 42 2.59 -2.49 -3.11
C GLY A 42 1.67 -1.75 -4.06
N LEU A 43 0.40 -1.67 -3.67
CA LEU A 43 -0.68 -1.09 -4.46
C LEU A 43 -1.39 0.04 -3.71
N VAL A 44 -1.96 0.99 -4.46
CA VAL A 44 -2.81 2.04 -3.90
C VAL A 44 -4.25 1.54 -3.88
N VAL A 45 -4.83 1.39 -2.67
CA VAL A 45 -6.26 1.05 -2.51
C VAL A 45 -7.12 2.30 -2.67
N LYS A 46 -6.61 3.45 -2.22
CA LYS A 46 -7.31 4.73 -2.27
C LYS A 46 -6.34 5.85 -2.57
N ASP A 47 -6.62 6.58 -3.65
CA ASP A 47 -5.79 7.71 -4.03
C ASP A 47 -5.93 8.89 -3.03
N TRP A 48 -4.85 9.63 -2.85
CA TRP A 48 -4.80 10.80 -1.97
C TRP A 48 -5.78 11.91 -2.35
N SER A 49 -6.06 12.08 -3.65
CA SER A 49 -7.08 13.00 -4.14
C SER A 49 -8.46 12.66 -3.59
N GLN A 50 -8.70 11.36 -3.33
CA GLN A 50 -9.94 10.84 -2.80
C GLN A 50 -9.95 10.70 -1.29
N ARG A 51 -8.93 11.16 -0.54
CA ARG A 51 -8.80 10.91 0.91
C ARG A 51 -10.05 11.15 1.77
N LYS A 52 -10.93 12.08 1.38
CA LYS A 52 -12.21 12.37 2.06
C LYS A 52 -13.41 11.51 1.63
N SER A 53 -13.30 10.73 0.56
CA SER A 53 -14.38 9.87 0.07
C SER A 53 -14.56 8.62 0.94
N LEU A 54 -15.74 8.02 0.92
CA LEU A 54 -15.92 6.67 1.46
C LEU A 54 -15.40 5.65 0.44
N VAL A 55 -14.75 4.60 0.94
CA VAL A 55 -14.31 3.47 0.13
C VAL A 55 -15.29 2.32 0.37
N SER A 56 -15.82 1.75 -0.70
CA SER A 56 -16.72 0.60 -0.61
C SER A 56 -15.96 -0.66 -0.22
N ALA A 57 -16.66 -1.61 0.41
CA ALA A 57 -16.10 -2.93 0.71
C ALA A 57 -15.55 -3.63 -0.54
N SER A 58 -16.19 -3.44 -1.70
CA SER A 58 -15.74 -3.99 -2.98
C SER A 58 -14.36 -3.49 -3.43
N ILE A 59 -14.01 -2.23 -3.14
CA ILE A 59 -12.68 -1.69 -3.46
C ILE A 59 -11.62 -2.33 -2.56
N VAL A 60 -11.93 -2.50 -1.27
CA VAL A 60 -11.03 -3.15 -0.32
C VAL A 60 -10.82 -4.62 -0.69
N GLU A 61 -11.90 -5.34 -0.98
CA GLU A 61 -11.86 -6.72 -1.45
C GLU A 61 -11.00 -6.86 -2.71
N ASN A 62 -11.18 -5.96 -3.68
CA ASN A 62 -10.39 -5.98 -4.91
C ASN A 62 -8.89 -5.75 -4.62
N GLY A 63 -8.57 -4.78 -3.74
CA GLY A 63 -7.20 -4.51 -3.32
C GLY A 63 -6.54 -5.72 -2.65
N VAL A 64 -7.24 -6.35 -1.70
CA VAL A 64 -6.76 -7.57 -1.02
C VAL A 64 -6.55 -8.69 -2.04
N ARG A 65 -7.52 -8.90 -2.93
CA ARG A 65 -7.44 -9.97 -3.94
C ARG A 65 -6.28 -9.76 -4.91
N ARG A 66 -6.00 -8.52 -5.31
CA ARG A 66 -4.83 -8.19 -6.15
C ARG A 66 -3.51 -8.53 -5.45
N LEU A 67 -3.43 -8.26 -4.15
CA LEU A 67 -2.24 -8.51 -3.35
C LEU A 67 -2.00 -10.00 -3.04
N MET A 68 -3.07 -10.81 -2.99
CA MET A 68 -3.03 -12.19 -2.48
C MET A 68 -3.24 -13.27 -3.56
N GLU A 69 -3.98 -12.99 -4.63
CA GLU A 69 -4.41 -14.01 -5.60
C GLU A 69 -3.99 -13.71 -7.05
N ARG A 70 -3.45 -12.52 -7.32
CA ARG A 70 -3.08 -12.11 -8.67
C ARG A 70 -1.57 -12.15 -8.82
N ARG A 71 -1.13 -12.40 -10.06
CA ARG A 71 0.29 -12.36 -10.46
C ARG A 71 0.97 -11.05 -10.07
N GLU A 72 0.24 -9.95 -10.07
CA GLU A 72 0.71 -8.65 -9.58
C GLU A 72 1.21 -8.72 -8.13
N GLY A 73 0.48 -9.41 -7.23
CA GLY A 73 0.89 -9.58 -5.83
C GLY A 73 2.10 -10.52 -5.67
N ASP A 74 2.26 -11.50 -6.55
CA ASP A 74 3.45 -12.38 -6.59
C ASP A 74 4.68 -11.59 -7.05
N GLU A 75 4.55 -10.81 -8.13
CA GLU A 75 5.60 -9.91 -8.63
C GLU A 75 6.06 -8.91 -7.55
N MET A 76 5.14 -8.42 -6.71
CA MET A 76 5.46 -7.52 -5.59
C MET A 76 6.20 -8.21 -4.43
N ARG A 77 6.05 -9.53 -4.24
CA ARG A 77 6.75 -10.31 -3.20
C ARG A 77 8.16 -10.71 -3.61
N GLU A 78 8.38 -10.83 -4.92
CA GLU A 78 9.64 -11.28 -5.53
C GLU A 78 10.57 -10.11 -5.93
N SER A 79 10.13 -8.86 -5.73
CA SER A 79 10.86 -7.63 -6.05
C SER A 79 11.96 -7.26 -5.05
#